data_AF-A0A959QDC1-F1
#
_entry.id   AF-A0A959QDC1-F1
#
_cell.length_a   1.000
_cell.length_b   1.000
_cell.length_c   1.000
_cell.angle_alpha   90.00
_cell.angle_beta   90.00
_cell.angle_gamma   90.00
#
_symmetry.space_group_name_H-M   'P 1'
#
loop_
_entity.id
_entity.type
_entity.pdbx_description
1 polymer ?
#
loop_
_entity_poly.entity_id
_entity_poly.type
_entity_poly.pdbx_seq_one_letter_code
_entity_poly.pdbx_strand_id
1 'polypeptide(L)'
;MKRRQDTDPTLLTGSSQTERLLKALLPDYVRLEERRLSDWLILLSRLSEHIQYYDQDNRPAGDWSPFFRRNLVTVLAEILSLDLKKLDQEVLVLLYRTRYISQVEDKAAEFRCLIDRFFSLVEVIDRWYVRLREIRQWRDPLRIELELHSAIEGHLSKDLGLLIWRIQYASEAGVEDLELSLEGRIEALHPIWKSGREKGALLPIAKAGKQVHLPYREDVSPLSWADQDQHFDYLLGEVRQVYKKYHHTLALLQQVAGETFARSLSQQDDHPPHLGLLLSFLQLYGFAQEHLNSLTGRHLDHYYREILRLREKDGVPDRAIVCFELAEHVDHYRLPAGTPLLAGVNSEGVESHYRTLASLLVTRAQVASLRTIYVGKNPQVGIGSSYRLISSVYAAPVANSSDGLGGQFSGEDLTWPIVGEDQLDKSGKDRRMEHARLGFALASPVLLLQEGEREIQIDFHFSVGSISYLKTLLEDILKNQEEESPAPEQADSVGQLNAVFDRLFSNAIDVYISGEEGWISVEHLRLEPPENWGVDPITLRLTLPVSAPAVTAYDPALLGDPFDTPWPVVKVLLSSEDCIFVYSFLKDLELDEVVLSVKVKGLR
;
A
#
# COMPACT_ATOMS: atom_id res chain seq x y z
N MET A 1 -11.89 -27.88 -22.37
CA MET A 1 -11.44 -28.35 -21.04
C MET A 1 -10.83 -27.16 -20.31
N LYS A 2 -11.60 -26.53 -19.42
CA LYS A 2 -11.17 -25.38 -18.60
C LYS A 2 -10.09 -25.84 -17.61
N ARG A 3 -8.89 -25.25 -17.67
CA ARG A 3 -7.90 -25.34 -16.59
C ARG A 3 -8.41 -24.47 -15.44
N ARG A 4 -8.69 -25.09 -14.30
CA ARG A 4 -8.84 -24.40 -13.02
C ARG A 4 -7.55 -23.64 -12.73
N GLN A 5 -7.65 -22.33 -12.52
CA GLN A 5 -6.67 -21.59 -11.75
C GLN A 5 -6.85 -22.01 -10.29
N ASP A 6 -5.93 -22.83 -9.78
CA ASP A 6 -5.76 -23.00 -8.35
C ASP A 6 -5.13 -21.73 -7.80
N THR A 7 -5.93 -20.95 -7.10
CA THR A 7 -5.47 -20.06 -6.03
C THR A 7 -5.11 -20.93 -4.83
N ASP A 8 -3.82 -21.08 -4.52
CA ASP A 8 -3.37 -21.76 -3.30
C ASP A 8 -2.56 -20.79 -2.41
N PRO A 9 -3.03 -20.44 -1.19
CA PRO A 9 -2.49 -19.35 -0.36
C PRO A 9 -1.33 -19.77 0.57
N THR A 10 -0.44 -20.67 0.15
CA THR A 10 0.70 -21.11 0.98
C THR A 10 1.95 -21.46 0.18
N LEU A 11 2.61 -20.48 -0.44
CA LEU A 11 4.00 -20.65 -0.88
C LEU A 11 4.94 -20.65 0.35
N LEU A 12 4.93 -21.77 1.09
CA LEU A 12 6.02 -22.19 1.96
C LEU A 12 7.20 -22.54 1.06
N THR A 13 8.10 -21.58 0.79
CA THR A 13 9.26 -21.84 -0.08
C THR A 13 10.30 -22.78 0.54
N GLY A 14 10.14 -23.19 1.82
CA GLY A 14 10.91 -24.26 2.48
C GLY A 14 12.42 -23.99 2.59
N SER A 15 12.84 -22.81 2.16
CA SER A 15 14.23 -22.39 2.00
C SER A 15 14.80 -21.92 3.35
N SER A 16 13.96 -21.31 4.19
CA SER A 16 14.30 -20.96 5.58
C SER A 16 13.93 -22.07 6.57
N GLN A 17 14.81 -22.32 7.55
CA GLN A 17 14.55 -23.29 8.63
C GLN A 17 13.37 -22.89 9.50
N THR A 18 13.12 -21.59 9.70
CA THR A 18 11.96 -21.09 10.47
C THR A 18 10.64 -21.31 9.76
N GLU A 19 10.64 -21.39 8.43
CA GLU A 19 9.45 -21.70 7.61
C GLU A 19 9.11 -23.21 7.61
N ARG A 20 10.04 -24.08 8.05
CA ARG A 20 9.80 -25.53 8.15
C ARG A 20 9.07 -25.95 9.43
N LEU A 21 8.92 -25.03 10.40
CA LEU A 21 8.18 -25.31 11.61
C LEU A 21 6.70 -25.42 11.28
N LEU A 22 6.15 -26.63 11.38
CA LEU A 22 4.72 -26.83 11.30
C LEU A 22 4.07 -26.12 12.49
N LYS A 23 3.31 -25.04 12.23
CA LYS A 23 2.59 -24.30 13.27
C LYS A 23 1.76 -25.23 14.15
N ALA A 24 1.20 -26.30 13.58
CA ALA A 24 0.46 -27.35 14.27
C ALA A 24 1.23 -28.07 15.41
N LEU A 25 2.57 -27.98 15.42
CA LEU A 25 3.43 -28.56 16.47
C LEU A 25 3.80 -27.55 17.56
N LEU A 26 3.37 -26.29 17.47
CA LEU A 26 3.57 -25.33 18.55
C LEU A 26 2.64 -25.68 19.72
N PRO A 27 3.13 -25.68 20.98
CA PRO A 27 2.29 -25.94 22.15
C PRO A 27 1.05 -25.04 22.23
N ASP A 28 1.21 -23.78 21.81
CA ASP A 28 0.16 -22.76 21.80
C ASP A 28 -0.70 -22.74 20.52
N TYR A 29 -0.48 -23.67 19.57
CA TYR A 29 -1.21 -23.67 18.30
C TYR A 29 -2.72 -23.83 18.49
N VAL A 30 -3.10 -24.73 19.40
CA VAL A 30 -4.46 -24.91 19.89
C VAL A 30 -4.39 -24.88 21.39
N ARG A 31 -5.15 -23.97 22.01
CA ARG A 31 -5.38 -24.00 23.44
C ARG A 31 -6.70 -24.74 23.69
N LEU A 32 -6.73 -25.60 24.69
CA LEU A 32 -7.95 -26.33 25.05
C LEU A 32 -9.03 -25.37 25.57
N GLU A 33 -8.61 -24.26 26.16
CA GLU A 33 -9.49 -23.20 26.62
C GLU A 33 -8.87 -21.83 26.26
N GLU A 34 -9.34 -21.21 25.17
CA GLU A 34 -8.73 -20.01 24.60
C GLU A 34 -9.33 -18.70 25.12
N ARG A 35 -10.48 -18.78 25.80
CA ARG A 35 -11.27 -17.61 26.21
C ARG A 35 -10.52 -16.77 27.24
N ARG A 36 -10.38 -15.49 26.98
CA ARG A 36 -9.90 -14.51 27.97
C ARG A 36 -10.99 -14.22 28.99
N LEU A 37 -10.63 -13.53 30.06
CA LEU A 37 -11.59 -13.07 31.07
C LEU A 37 -12.71 -12.21 30.44
N SER A 38 -12.38 -11.34 29.48
CA SER A 38 -13.36 -10.57 28.71
C SER A 38 -14.36 -11.47 27.96
N ASP A 39 -13.87 -12.54 27.35
CA ASP A 39 -14.71 -13.46 26.56
C ASP A 39 -15.67 -14.23 27.47
N TRP A 40 -15.20 -14.63 28.66
CA TRP A 40 -16.05 -15.20 29.70
C TRP A 40 -17.15 -14.25 30.17
N LEU A 41 -16.81 -12.98 30.39
CA LEU A 41 -17.80 -11.98 30.79
C LEU A 41 -18.88 -11.77 29.73
N ILE A 42 -18.51 -11.73 28.46
CA ILE A 42 -19.47 -11.58 27.36
C ILE A 42 -20.31 -12.84 27.22
N LEU A 43 -19.70 -14.02 27.32
CA LEU A 43 -20.43 -15.28 27.27
C LEU A 43 -21.48 -15.34 28.38
N LEU A 44 -21.10 -15.02 29.61
CA LEU A 44 -22.00 -15.00 30.76
C LEU A 44 -23.08 -13.92 30.61
N SER A 45 -22.72 -12.74 30.10
CA SER A 45 -23.67 -11.67 29.79
C SER A 45 -24.71 -12.13 28.78
N ARG A 46 -24.31 -12.77 27.68
CA ARG A 46 -25.24 -13.31 26.67
C ARG A 46 -26.07 -14.47 27.22
N LEU A 47 -25.45 -15.37 27.97
CA LEU A 47 -26.15 -16.49 28.59
C LEU A 47 -27.24 -16.00 29.56
N SER A 48 -26.98 -14.91 30.27
CA SER A 48 -27.92 -14.35 31.25
C SER A 48 -29.27 -13.93 30.65
N GLU A 49 -29.33 -13.57 29.36
CA GLU A 49 -30.57 -13.27 28.62
C GLU A 49 -31.46 -14.52 28.45
N HIS A 50 -30.86 -15.71 28.51
CA HIS A 50 -31.57 -16.98 28.36
C HIS A 50 -31.90 -17.64 29.70
N ILE A 51 -31.41 -17.10 30.82
CA ILE A 51 -31.72 -17.61 32.16
C ILE A 51 -32.87 -16.78 32.72
N GLN A 52 -34.03 -17.41 32.88
CA GLN A 52 -35.20 -16.78 33.48
C GLN A 52 -35.14 -16.90 35.02
N TYR A 53 -35.57 -15.87 35.74
CA TYR A 53 -35.86 -15.98 37.16
C TYR A 53 -37.38 -15.91 37.42
N TYR A 54 -37.79 -16.51 38.52
CA TYR A 54 -39.19 -16.63 38.91
C TYR A 54 -39.45 -15.84 40.18
N ASP A 55 -40.63 -15.22 40.28
CA ASP A 55 -41.06 -14.51 41.49
C ASP A 55 -41.47 -15.49 42.61
N GLN A 56 -41.96 -14.93 43.73
CA GLN A 56 -42.40 -15.70 44.90
C GLN A 56 -43.63 -16.58 44.61
N ASP A 57 -44.38 -16.28 43.55
CA ASP A 57 -45.53 -17.05 43.08
C ASP A 57 -45.13 -18.08 41.98
N ASN A 58 -43.82 -18.27 41.77
CA ASN A 58 -43.24 -19.14 40.74
C ASN A 58 -43.66 -18.76 39.31
N ARG A 59 -43.84 -17.46 39.04
CA ARG A 59 -44.12 -16.93 37.70
C ARG A 59 -42.86 -16.31 37.09
N PRO A 60 -42.64 -16.44 35.76
CA PRO A 60 -41.51 -15.81 35.11
C PRO A 60 -41.53 -14.29 35.34
N ALA A 61 -40.46 -13.76 35.93
CA ALA A 61 -40.38 -12.36 36.35
C ALA A 61 -39.27 -11.56 35.65
N GLY A 62 -38.60 -12.17 34.66
CA GLY A 62 -37.55 -11.57 33.85
C GLY A 62 -36.34 -12.49 33.66
N ASP A 63 -35.29 -11.94 33.07
CA ASP A 63 -34.00 -12.62 32.83
C ASP A 63 -32.86 -11.99 33.63
N TRP A 64 -31.70 -12.65 33.67
CA TRP A 64 -30.53 -12.17 34.43
C TRP A 64 -29.71 -11.10 33.72
N SER A 65 -30.09 -10.60 32.54
CA SER A 65 -29.34 -9.56 31.83
C SER A 65 -29.13 -8.25 32.60
N PRO A 66 -30.04 -7.79 33.50
CA PRO A 66 -29.78 -6.63 34.34
C PRO A 66 -28.55 -6.75 35.23
N PHE A 67 -28.11 -7.98 35.55
CA PHE A 67 -26.87 -8.26 36.28
C PHE A 67 -25.64 -7.67 35.56
N PHE A 68 -25.62 -7.67 34.23
CA PHE A 68 -24.47 -7.26 33.42
C PHE A 68 -24.65 -5.89 32.76
N ARG A 69 -25.88 -5.44 32.49
CA ARG A 69 -26.17 -4.25 31.68
C ARG A 69 -25.54 -2.96 32.18
N ARG A 70 -25.54 -2.71 33.50
CA ARG A 70 -25.14 -1.43 34.12
C ARG A 70 -23.71 -1.43 34.67
N ASN A 71 -22.80 -2.14 34.02
CA ASN A 71 -21.45 -2.33 34.54
C ASN A 71 -20.37 -2.04 33.52
N LEU A 72 -19.38 -1.24 33.93
CA LEU A 72 -18.28 -0.77 33.09
C LEU A 72 -17.48 -1.94 32.50
N VAL A 73 -17.14 -2.92 33.33
CA VAL A 73 -16.31 -4.07 32.94
C VAL A 73 -16.95 -4.87 31.80
N THR A 74 -18.29 -4.98 31.78
CA THR A 74 -19.02 -5.65 30.70
C THR A 74 -18.90 -4.88 29.37
N VAL A 75 -19.05 -3.55 29.40
CA VAL A 75 -18.93 -2.71 28.19
C VAL A 75 -17.49 -2.77 27.65
N LEU A 76 -16.51 -2.69 28.54
CA LEU A 76 -15.09 -2.83 28.17
C LEU A 76 -14.80 -4.20 27.57
N ALA A 77 -15.36 -5.28 28.13
CA ALA A 77 -15.23 -6.62 27.58
C ALA A 77 -15.83 -6.69 26.17
N GLU A 78 -17.03 -6.14 25.94
CA GLU A 78 -17.66 -6.09 24.61
C GLU A 78 -16.77 -5.41 23.56
N ILE A 79 -16.19 -4.26 23.89
CA ILE A 79 -15.25 -3.55 23.00
C ILE A 79 -14.03 -4.42 22.68
N LEU A 80 -13.45 -5.07 23.70
CA LEU A 80 -12.28 -5.94 23.56
C LEU A 80 -12.55 -7.22 22.74
N SER A 81 -13.79 -7.70 22.72
CA SER A 81 -14.16 -8.89 21.95
C SER A 81 -14.46 -8.66 20.47
N LEU A 82 -14.50 -7.39 20.04
CA LEU A 82 -14.74 -7.08 18.64
C LEU A 82 -13.54 -7.57 17.81
N ASP A 83 -13.77 -8.58 16.96
CA ASP A 83 -12.73 -9.08 16.06
C ASP A 83 -12.59 -8.16 14.85
N LEU A 84 -11.69 -7.19 14.95
CA LEU A 84 -11.40 -6.25 13.86
C LEU A 84 -10.85 -6.95 12.61
N LYS A 85 -10.12 -8.06 12.76
CA LYS A 85 -9.59 -8.80 11.61
C LYS A 85 -10.71 -9.48 10.84
N LYS A 86 -11.64 -10.09 11.55
CA LYS A 86 -12.83 -10.69 10.93
C LYS A 86 -13.69 -9.62 10.26
N LEU A 87 -13.87 -8.47 10.92
CA LEU A 87 -14.59 -7.33 10.35
C LEU A 87 -13.94 -6.84 9.05
N ASP A 88 -12.60 -6.70 9.03
CA ASP A 88 -11.85 -6.32 7.83
C ASP A 88 -12.03 -7.33 6.70
N GLN A 89 -11.97 -8.64 7.01
CA GLN A 89 -12.19 -9.68 6.02
C GLN A 89 -13.61 -9.62 5.43
N GLU A 90 -14.64 -9.45 6.28
CA GLU A 90 -16.03 -9.31 5.85
C GLU A 90 -16.19 -8.09 4.91
N VAL A 91 -15.66 -6.93 5.30
CA VAL A 91 -15.76 -5.69 4.52
C VAL A 91 -14.97 -5.78 3.22
N LEU A 92 -13.77 -6.37 3.23
CA LEU A 92 -12.96 -6.57 2.02
C LEU A 92 -13.65 -7.50 1.01
N VAL A 93 -14.27 -8.59 1.50
CA VAL A 93 -15.04 -9.50 0.65
C VAL A 93 -16.21 -8.77 0.01
N LEU A 94 -16.95 -7.97 0.77
CA LEU A 94 -18.07 -7.18 0.26
C LEU A 94 -17.59 -6.14 -0.77
N LEU A 95 -16.55 -5.36 -0.46
CA LEU A 95 -15.95 -4.39 -1.40
C LEU A 95 -15.49 -5.05 -2.71
N TYR A 96 -14.87 -6.23 -2.62
CA TYR A 96 -14.43 -6.99 -3.80
C TYR A 96 -15.64 -7.45 -4.62
N ARG A 97 -16.64 -8.07 -3.99
CA ARG A 97 -17.85 -8.54 -4.69
C ARG A 97 -18.56 -7.40 -5.39
N THR A 98 -18.80 -6.28 -4.71
CA THR A 98 -19.46 -5.11 -5.32
C THR A 98 -18.65 -4.52 -6.48
N ARG A 99 -17.32 -4.68 -6.52
CA ARG A 99 -16.51 -4.16 -7.61
C ARG A 99 -16.53 -5.01 -8.88
N TYR A 100 -16.59 -6.34 -8.74
CA TYR A 100 -16.36 -7.28 -9.86
C TYR A 100 -17.65 -7.97 -10.38
N ILE A 101 -18.82 -7.61 -9.87
CA ILE A 101 -20.10 -8.09 -10.40
C ILE A 101 -20.47 -7.28 -11.65
N SER A 102 -20.82 -7.98 -12.72
CA SER A 102 -21.14 -7.38 -14.03
C SER A 102 -22.61 -6.95 -14.20
N GLN A 103 -23.54 -7.47 -13.37
CA GLN A 103 -24.96 -7.06 -13.40
C GLN A 103 -25.23 -5.95 -12.39
N VAL A 104 -25.85 -4.86 -12.85
CA VAL A 104 -26.03 -3.63 -12.06
C VAL A 104 -26.96 -3.86 -10.85
N GLU A 105 -28.00 -4.69 -10.99
CA GLU A 105 -28.95 -5.02 -9.93
C GLU A 105 -28.30 -5.83 -8.79
N ASP A 106 -27.46 -6.81 -9.15
CA ASP A 106 -26.68 -7.60 -8.18
C ASP A 106 -25.62 -6.74 -7.49
N LYS A 107 -25.03 -5.78 -8.22
CA LYS A 107 -24.09 -4.79 -7.70
C LYS A 107 -24.74 -3.88 -6.66
N ALA A 108 -25.95 -3.39 -6.93
CA ALA A 108 -26.73 -2.59 -6.00
C ALA A 108 -27.10 -3.40 -4.74
N ALA A 109 -27.47 -4.66 -4.87
CA ALA A 109 -27.79 -5.53 -3.73
C ALA A 109 -26.57 -5.74 -2.81
N GLU A 110 -25.41 -6.08 -3.36
CA GLU A 110 -24.17 -6.25 -2.58
C GLU A 110 -23.71 -4.91 -1.95
N PHE A 111 -23.91 -3.79 -2.65
CA PHE A 111 -23.65 -2.47 -2.08
C PHE A 111 -24.57 -2.17 -0.88
N ARG A 112 -25.86 -2.51 -0.94
CA ARG A 112 -26.76 -2.38 0.23
C ARG A 112 -26.28 -3.25 1.39
N CYS A 113 -25.84 -4.49 1.14
CA CYS A 113 -25.25 -5.34 2.18
C CYS A 113 -23.99 -4.73 2.81
N LEU A 114 -23.11 -4.10 2.01
CA LEU A 114 -21.94 -3.38 2.50
C LEU A 114 -22.34 -2.21 3.41
N ILE A 115 -23.32 -1.40 3.00
CA ILE A 115 -23.82 -0.28 3.80
C ILE A 115 -24.50 -0.75 5.07
N ASP A 116 -25.32 -1.81 5.02
CA ASP A 116 -25.95 -2.39 6.19
C ASP A 116 -24.94 -2.90 7.20
N ARG A 117 -23.88 -3.56 6.71
CA ARG A 117 -22.79 -4.02 7.57
C ARG A 117 -22.05 -2.85 8.20
N PHE A 118 -21.74 -1.81 7.42
CA PHE A 118 -21.13 -0.59 7.94
C PHE A 118 -22.03 0.09 8.98
N PHE A 119 -23.33 0.21 8.74
CA PHE A 119 -24.26 0.84 9.68
C PHE A 119 -24.44 0.01 10.96
N SER A 120 -24.36 -1.33 10.89
CA SER A 120 -24.36 -2.17 12.10
C SER A 120 -23.18 -1.85 13.04
N LEU A 121 -22.06 -1.35 12.50
CA LEU A 121 -20.91 -0.90 13.29
C LEU A 121 -21.23 0.41 14.01
N VAL A 122 -21.92 1.34 13.35
CA VAL A 122 -22.41 2.60 13.93
C VAL A 122 -23.32 2.31 15.12
N GLU A 123 -24.26 1.37 14.98
CA GLU A 123 -25.19 0.96 16.03
C GLU A 123 -24.48 0.33 17.24
N VAL A 124 -23.39 -0.42 17.00
CA VAL A 124 -22.55 -0.96 18.08
C VAL A 124 -21.84 0.15 18.84
N ILE A 125 -21.24 1.12 18.13
CA ILE A 125 -20.56 2.28 18.73
C ILE A 125 -21.55 3.13 19.54
N ASP A 126 -22.74 3.40 18.99
CA ASP A 126 -23.80 4.14 19.69
C ASP A 126 -24.25 3.42 20.97
N ARG A 127 -24.46 2.10 20.90
CA ARG A 127 -24.82 1.29 22.07
C ARG A 127 -23.78 1.36 23.18
N TRP A 128 -22.49 1.32 22.83
CA TRP A 128 -21.42 1.49 23.82
C TRP A 128 -21.47 2.88 24.44
N TYR A 129 -21.66 3.92 23.64
CA TYR A 129 -21.79 5.30 24.13
C TYR A 129 -22.95 5.46 25.10
N VAL A 130 -24.15 5.00 24.73
CA VAL A 130 -25.35 5.06 25.58
C VAL A 130 -25.13 4.33 26.91
N ARG A 131 -24.55 3.11 26.88
CA ARG A 131 -24.29 2.35 28.10
C ARG A 131 -23.25 3.02 29.01
N LEU A 132 -22.17 3.56 28.45
CA LEU A 132 -21.17 4.32 29.23
C LEU A 132 -21.80 5.56 29.88
N ARG A 133 -22.71 6.24 29.16
CA ARG A 133 -23.46 7.40 29.67
C ARG A 133 -24.42 7.04 30.80
N GLU A 134 -25.10 5.90 30.73
CA GLU A 134 -25.94 5.40 31.82
C GLU A 134 -25.12 5.10 33.08
N ILE A 135 -23.94 4.48 32.91
CA ILE A 135 -23.02 4.18 34.01
C ILE A 135 -22.49 5.46 34.66
N ARG A 136 -22.22 6.51 33.87
CA ARG A 136 -21.72 7.82 34.34
C ARG A 136 -22.65 8.54 35.32
N GLN A 137 -23.95 8.26 35.34
CA GLN A 137 -24.88 8.95 36.27
C GLN A 137 -24.44 8.87 37.75
N TRP A 138 -23.45 8.02 38.07
CA TRP A 138 -22.95 7.74 39.41
C TRP A 138 -21.41 7.90 39.56
N ARG A 139 -20.66 8.43 38.57
CA ARG A 139 -19.17 8.54 38.59
C ARG A 139 -18.60 9.72 37.78
N ASP A 140 -17.30 10.01 37.98
CA ASP A 140 -16.51 10.93 37.16
C ASP A 140 -16.42 10.49 35.69
N PRO A 141 -16.17 11.42 34.73
CA PRO A 141 -16.06 11.10 33.31
C PRO A 141 -14.97 10.05 33.06
N LEU A 142 -15.36 8.93 32.44
CA LEU A 142 -14.43 7.86 32.08
C LEU A 142 -13.63 8.28 30.85
N ARG A 143 -12.31 8.02 30.83
CA ARG A 143 -11.46 8.30 29.66
C ARG A 143 -12.06 7.72 28.38
N ILE A 144 -12.51 6.46 28.41
CA ILE A 144 -13.12 5.82 27.24
C ILE A 144 -14.42 6.50 26.77
N GLU A 145 -15.23 7.04 27.69
CA GLU A 145 -16.41 7.83 27.31
C GLU A 145 -16.00 9.12 26.63
N LEU A 146 -14.97 9.81 27.14
CA LEU A 146 -14.46 11.05 26.55
C LEU A 146 -13.89 10.83 25.15
N GLU A 147 -13.11 9.76 24.95
CA GLU A 147 -12.58 9.38 23.64
C GLU A 147 -13.71 9.06 22.66
N LEU A 148 -14.71 8.29 23.09
CA LEU A 148 -15.87 7.95 22.27
C LEU A 148 -16.72 9.18 21.93
N HIS A 149 -16.94 10.06 22.91
CA HIS A 149 -17.63 11.34 22.73
C HIS A 149 -16.90 12.20 21.70
N SER A 150 -15.59 12.40 21.88
CA SER A 150 -14.75 13.20 20.98
C SER A 150 -14.70 12.60 19.57
N ALA A 151 -14.66 11.28 19.42
CA ALA A 151 -14.66 10.63 18.12
C ALA A 151 -16.00 10.79 17.39
N ILE A 152 -17.12 10.61 18.12
CA ILE A 152 -18.46 10.76 17.53
C ILE A 152 -18.70 12.22 17.11
N GLU A 153 -18.43 13.19 17.98
CA GLU A 153 -18.63 14.61 17.70
C GLU A 153 -17.60 15.16 16.70
N GLY A 154 -16.36 14.69 16.75
CA GLY A 154 -15.25 15.20 15.95
C GLY A 154 -15.30 14.77 14.48
N HIS A 155 -15.45 13.47 14.20
CA HIS A 155 -15.36 12.98 12.82
C HIS A 155 -16.39 11.92 12.43
N LEU A 156 -16.74 10.97 13.30
CA LEU A 156 -17.58 9.82 12.90
C LEU A 156 -18.97 10.24 12.43
N SER A 157 -19.62 11.16 13.15
CA SER A 157 -20.95 11.69 12.78
C SER A 157 -20.92 12.41 11.43
N LYS A 158 -19.92 13.27 11.22
CA LYS A 158 -19.75 14.04 9.99
C LYS A 158 -19.47 13.15 8.77
N ASP A 159 -18.56 12.19 8.93
CA ASP A 159 -18.20 11.25 7.87
C ASP A 159 -19.40 10.35 7.49
N LEU A 160 -20.20 9.91 8.48
CA LEU A 160 -21.44 9.16 8.25
C LEU A 160 -22.48 10.01 7.51
N GLY A 161 -22.70 11.26 7.94
CA GLY A 161 -23.63 12.16 7.28
C GLY A 161 -23.26 12.47 5.84
N LEU A 162 -21.97 12.69 5.57
CA LEU A 162 -21.47 12.91 4.21
C LEU A 162 -21.65 11.68 3.33
N LEU A 163 -21.38 10.48 3.86
CA LEU A 163 -21.57 9.22 3.15
C LEU A 163 -23.05 8.99 2.78
N ILE A 164 -23.96 9.14 3.76
CA ILE A 164 -25.40 8.98 3.53
C ILE A 164 -25.89 9.97 2.48
N TRP A 165 -25.47 11.24 2.59
CA TRP A 165 -25.85 12.27 1.63
C TRP A 165 -25.37 11.94 0.21
N ARG A 166 -24.12 11.47 0.05
CA ARG A 166 -23.58 11.06 -1.25
C ARG A 166 -24.34 9.90 -1.87
N ILE A 167 -24.74 8.93 -1.05
CA ILE A 167 -25.53 7.79 -1.52
C ILE A 167 -26.93 8.24 -1.96
N GLN A 168 -27.59 9.10 -1.17
CA GLN A 168 -28.89 9.68 -1.52
C GLN A 168 -28.82 10.50 -2.81
N TYR A 169 -27.80 11.34 -2.96
CA TYR A 169 -27.58 12.13 -4.17
C TYR A 169 -27.36 11.24 -5.40
N ALA A 170 -26.58 10.16 -5.27
CA ALA A 170 -26.39 9.20 -6.35
C ALA A 170 -27.69 8.50 -6.74
N SER A 171 -28.55 8.16 -5.77
CA SER A 171 -29.88 7.59 -6.01
C SER A 171 -30.81 8.57 -6.73
N GLU A 172 -30.80 9.85 -6.36
CA GLU A 172 -31.60 10.90 -7.02
C GLU A 172 -31.11 11.22 -8.44
N ALA A 173 -29.81 11.04 -8.71
CA ALA A 173 -29.18 11.27 -10.01
C ALA A 173 -29.43 10.13 -11.03
N GLY A 174 -30.22 9.11 -10.68
CA GLY A 174 -30.61 8.05 -11.60
C GLY A 174 -29.67 6.83 -11.64
N VAL A 175 -28.80 6.67 -10.63
CA VAL A 175 -28.29 5.34 -10.29
C VAL A 175 -29.48 4.57 -9.72
N GLU A 176 -29.81 3.41 -10.28
CA GLU A 176 -30.96 2.56 -9.88
C GLU A 176 -31.18 2.47 -8.38
N ASP A 177 -32.42 2.13 -7.97
CA ASP A 177 -32.95 2.14 -6.61
C ASP A 177 -31.96 1.69 -5.52
N LEU A 178 -31.16 2.63 -5.02
CA LEU A 178 -30.29 2.49 -3.86
C LEU A 178 -31.07 2.83 -2.59
N GLU A 179 -32.41 2.64 -2.55
CA GLU A 179 -33.22 2.88 -1.36
C GLU A 179 -32.62 2.17 -0.14
N LEU A 180 -31.93 2.97 0.67
CA LEU A 180 -31.34 2.54 1.92
C LEU A 180 -32.39 2.77 3.01
N SER A 181 -32.90 1.68 3.60
CA SER A 181 -33.81 1.74 4.74
C SER A 181 -33.05 2.10 6.04
N LEU A 182 -32.50 3.31 6.09
CA LEU A 182 -31.68 3.80 7.21
C LEU A 182 -32.39 4.85 8.06
N GLU A 183 -33.49 5.45 7.60
CA GLU A 183 -34.14 6.57 8.28
C GLU A 183 -34.52 6.24 9.73
N GLY A 184 -35.24 5.14 9.95
CA GLY A 184 -35.61 4.69 11.30
C GLY A 184 -34.40 4.30 12.16
N ARG A 185 -33.33 3.81 11.54
CA ARG A 185 -32.09 3.43 12.26
C ARG A 185 -31.30 4.66 12.69
N ILE A 186 -31.22 5.69 11.85
CA ILE A 186 -30.60 6.99 12.15
C ILE A 186 -31.40 7.73 13.23
N GLU A 187 -32.73 7.66 13.18
CA GLU A 187 -33.59 8.27 14.20
C GLU A 187 -33.34 7.67 15.58
N ALA A 188 -33.10 6.37 15.65
CA ALA A 188 -32.83 5.63 16.88
C ALA A 188 -31.45 5.95 17.52
N LEU A 189 -30.49 6.51 16.77
CA LEU A 189 -29.17 6.87 17.30
C LEU A 189 -29.25 7.98 18.36
N HIS A 190 -28.32 7.95 19.33
CA HIS A 190 -28.24 8.97 20.37
C HIS A 190 -28.09 10.38 19.76
N PRO A 191 -28.69 11.45 20.35
CA PRO A 191 -28.66 12.81 19.80
C PRO A 191 -27.26 13.39 19.51
N ILE A 192 -26.21 12.85 20.13
CA ILE A 192 -24.82 13.26 19.88
C ILE A 192 -24.42 13.07 18.41
N TRP A 193 -24.95 12.04 17.75
CA TRP A 193 -24.72 11.81 16.32
C TRP A 193 -25.32 12.93 15.46
N LYS A 194 -26.26 13.71 16.01
CA LYS A 194 -27.01 14.78 15.35
C LYS A 194 -26.55 16.19 15.77
N SER A 195 -25.64 16.32 16.74
CA SER A 195 -25.33 17.59 17.43
C SER A 195 -23.89 18.10 17.22
N GLY A 196 -23.36 18.04 15.99
CA GLY A 196 -22.06 18.64 15.68
C GLY A 196 -22.09 20.18 15.70
N ARG A 197 -21.07 20.83 16.30
CA ARG A 197 -20.95 22.29 16.46
C ARG A 197 -20.64 23.07 15.17
N GLU A 198 -20.38 22.39 14.06
CA GLU A 198 -20.16 23.01 12.74
C GLU A 198 -21.16 22.48 11.72
N LYS A 199 -21.51 23.31 10.72
CA LYS A 199 -22.40 22.97 9.60
C LYS A 199 -21.95 21.64 8.95
N GLY A 200 -22.58 20.53 9.34
CA GLY A 200 -22.14 19.17 8.95
C GLY A 200 -22.45 18.04 9.96
N ALA A 201 -23.23 18.29 11.02
CA ALA A 201 -23.95 17.19 11.71
C ALA A 201 -24.87 16.47 10.71
N LEU A 202 -25.34 15.25 11.00
CA LEU A 202 -26.43 14.57 10.26
C LEU A 202 -27.54 15.59 9.96
N LEU A 203 -27.46 16.24 8.80
CA LEU A 203 -28.40 17.30 8.44
C LEU A 203 -29.77 16.65 8.38
N PRO A 204 -30.83 17.37 8.77
CA PRO A 204 -32.16 16.81 8.71
C PRO A 204 -32.35 16.28 7.29
N ILE A 205 -32.63 14.98 7.18
CA ILE A 205 -33.13 14.32 5.99
C ILE A 205 -34.07 15.34 5.34
N ALA A 206 -33.63 15.89 4.21
CA ALA A 206 -34.31 17.01 3.61
C ALA A 206 -35.67 16.48 3.20
N LYS A 207 -36.73 16.86 3.93
CA LYS A 207 -38.10 16.75 3.44
C LYS A 207 -38.08 17.28 2.01
N ALA A 208 -38.50 16.42 1.08
CA ALA A 208 -38.57 16.70 -0.35
C ALA A 208 -38.94 18.17 -0.60
N GLY A 209 -38.02 18.92 -1.20
CA GLY A 209 -38.31 20.25 -1.74
C GLY A 209 -37.65 21.48 -1.08
N LYS A 210 -36.61 21.37 -0.25
CA LYS A 210 -35.78 22.54 0.13
C LYS A 210 -34.29 22.31 -0.12
N GLN A 211 -33.72 23.12 -1.02
CA GLN A 211 -32.29 23.23 -1.25
C GLN A 211 -31.56 23.59 0.05
N VAL A 212 -30.69 22.70 0.51
CA VAL A 212 -29.73 22.98 1.57
C VAL A 212 -28.37 23.26 0.92
N HIS A 213 -27.86 24.48 1.08
CA HIS A 213 -26.49 24.83 0.69
C HIS A 213 -25.51 24.35 1.77
N LEU A 214 -24.63 23.40 1.42
CA LEU A 214 -23.47 23.01 2.22
C LEU A 214 -22.20 23.74 1.73
N PRO A 215 -21.16 23.92 2.58
CA PRO A 215 -19.95 24.64 2.21
C PRO A 215 -19.16 23.84 1.17
N TYR A 216 -19.06 24.44 -0.01
CA TYR A 216 -18.46 23.91 -1.23
C TYR A 216 -16.91 23.90 -1.12
N ARG A 217 -16.26 22.82 -1.55
CA ARG A 217 -14.89 22.86 -2.10
C ARG A 217 -15.05 22.86 -3.62
N GLU A 218 -14.45 23.84 -4.29
CA GLU A 218 -14.55 24.07 -5.75
C GLU A 218 -13.79 23.04 -6.61
N ASP A 219 -13.15 22.07 -5.98
CA ASP A 219 -12.12 21.25 -6.62
C ASP A 219 -12.66 19.95 -7.25
N VAL A 220 -13.94 19.60 -7.03
CA VAL A 220 -14.57 18.46 -7.69
C VAL A 220 -15.38 18.98 -8.86
N SER A 221 -14.72 19.12 -10.01
CA SER A 221 -15.42 19.33 -11.29
C SER A 221 -16.54 18.28 -11.40
N PRO A 222 -17.75 18.65 -11.85
CA PRO A 222 -18.81 17.67 -12.06
C PRO A 222 -18.27 16.67 -13.08
N LEU A 223 -17.96 15.46 -12.62
CA LEU A 223 -17.64 14.35 -13.51
C LEU A 223 -18.75 14.28 -14.55
N SER A 224 -18.40 14.15 -15.83
CA SER A 224 -19.39 13.90 -16.87
C SER A 224 -20.03 12.53 -16.57
N TRP A 225 -21.20 12.55 -15.93
CA TRP A 225 -21.91 11.40 -15.36
C TRP A 225 -22.57 10.48 -16.41
N ALA A 226 -21.80 9.99 -17.38
CA ALA A 226 -22.33 9.18 -18.47
C ALA A 226 -22.32 7.66 -18.20
N ASP A 227 -21.61 7.18 -17.17
CA ASP A 227 -21.34 5.74 -16.95
C ASP A 227 -21.64 5.30 -15.50
N GLN A 228 -22.59 4.38 -15.34
CA GLN A 228 -23.06 3.88 -14.05
C GLN A 228 -21.97 3.11 -13.28
N ASP A 229 -21.01 2.49 -13.96
CA ASP A 229 -19.93 1.75 -13.31
C ASP A 229 -18.94 2.66 -12.58
N GLN A 230 -18.68 3.86 -13.14
CA GLN A 230 -17.84 4.87 -12.51
C GLN A 230 -18.47 5.42 -11.22
N HIS A 231 -19.81 5.42 -11.12
CA HIS A 231 -20.52 5.86 -9.92
C HIS A 231 -20.33 4.88 -8.75
N PHE A 232 -20.40 3.58 -9.00
CA PHE A 232 -20.15 2.57 -7.97
C PHE A 232 -18.70 2.58 -7.50
N ASP A 233 -17.73 2.71 -8.41
CA ASP A 233 -16.32 2.76 -8.03
C ASP A 233 -16.01 3.99 -7.16
N TYR A 234 -16.63 5.14 -7.46
CA TYR A 234 -16.57 6.32 -6.60
C TYR A 234 -17.16 6.07 -5.21
N LEU A 235 -18.40 5.56 -5.13
CA LEU A 235 -19.08 5.27 -3.87
C LEU A 235 -18.33 4.21 -3.03
N LEU A 236 -17.76 3.18 -3.67
CA LEU A 236 -16.92 2.18 -3.01
C LEU A 236 -15.64 2.80 -2.45
N GLY A 237 -15.02 3.73 -3.20
CA GLY A 237 -13.90 4.52 -2.72
C GLY A 237 -14.24 5.30 -1.45
N GLU A 238 -15.41 5.93 -1.42
CA GLU A 238 -15.92 6.69 -0.28
C GLU A 238 -16.22 5.81 0.94
N VAL A 239 -16.96 4.70 0.76
CA VAL A 239 -17.22 3.73 1.84
C VAL A 239 -15.89 3.21 2.41
N ARG A 240 -14.91 2.89 1.56
CA ARG A 240 -13.60 2.42 2.00
C ARG A 240 -12.85 3.46 2.83
N GLN A 241 -12.89 4.73 2.44
CA GLN A 241 -12.24 5.81 3.19
C GLN A 241 -12.91 6.02 4.56
N VAL A 242 -14.25 6.06 4.59
CA VAL A 242 -15.00 6.21 5.85
C VAL A 242 -14.76 5.01 6.76
N TYR A 243 -14.83 3.78 6.23
CA TYR A 243 -14.55 2.57 6.98
C TYR A 243 -13.15 2.58 7.62
N LYS A 244 -12.11 3.00 6.90
CA LYS A 244 -10.74 3.11 7.44
C LYS A 244 -10.68 4.01 8.69
N LYS A 245 -11.40 5.13 8.67
CA LYS A 245 -11.46 6.04 9.82
C LYS A 245 -12.19 5.41 11.00
N TYR A 246 -13.30 4.72 10.76
CA TYR A 246 -14.03 3.96 11.78
C TYR A 246 -13.17 2.86 12.38
N HIS A 247 -12.48 2.07 11.55
CA HIS A 247 -11.55 1.03 11.99
C HIS A 247 -10.44 1.61 12.89
N HIS A 248 -9.84 2.74 12.50
CA HIS A 248 -8.83 3.39 13.32
C HIS A 248 -9.37 3.82 14.69
N THR A 249 -10.57 4.41 14.74
CA THR A 249 -11.23 4.74 16.01
C THR A 249 -11.49 3.49 16.85
N LEU A 250 -11.95 2.39 16.25
CA LEU A 250 -12.21 1.15 16.98
C LEU A 250 -10.93 0.53 17.55
N ALA A 251 -9.83 0.56 16.80
CA ALA A 251 -8.53 0.11 17.29
C ALA A 251 -8.05 0.94 18.50
N LEU A 252 -8.21 2.27 18.43
CA LEU A 252 -7.93 3.16 19.56
C LEU A 252 -8.84 2.83 20.77
N LEU A 253 -10.14 2.63 20.54
CA LEU A 253 -11.08 2.26 21.60
C LEU A 253 -10.72 0.92 22.24
N GLN A 254 -10.26 -0.07 21.47
CA GLN A 254 -9.79 -1.35 22.02
C GLN A 254 -8.55 -1.17 22.90
N GLN A 255 -7.61 -0.32 22.50
CA GLN A 255 -6.44 0.00 23.32
C GLN A 255 -6.86 0.66 24.65
N VAL A 256 -7.66 1.73 24.57
CA VAL A 256 -8.14 2.45 25.76
C VAL A 256 -9.01 1.55 26.64
N ALA A 257 -9.84 0.69 26.03
CA ALA A 257 -10.65 -0.30 26.75
C ALA A 257 -9.77 -1.32 27.47
N GLY A 258 -8.70 -1.81 26.85
CA GLY A 258 -7.77 -2.76 27.45
C GLY A 258 -7.07 -2.18 28.67
N GLU A 259 -6.54 -0.96 28.55
CA GLU A 259 -5.92 -0.23 29.66
C GLU A 259 -6.92 -0.01 30.81
N THR A 260 -8.14 0.44 30.46
CA THR A 260 -9.19 0.72 31.45
C THR A 260 -9.68 -0.57 32.12
N PHE A 261 -9.79 -1.66 31.37
CA PHE A 261 -10.22 -2.96 31.87
C PHE A 261 -9.20 -3.54 32.85
N ALA A 262 -7.91 -3.56 32.49
CA ALA A 262 -6.84 -4.02 33.36
C ALA A 262 -6.76 -3.20 34.65
N ARG A 263 -6.89 -1.87 34.55
CA ARG A 263 -6.94 -0.97 35.71
C ARG A 263 -8.17 -1.23 36.59
N SER A 264 -9.32 -1.48 35.97
CA SER A 264 -10.56 -1.78 36.69
C SER A 264 -10.45 -3.06 37.51
N LEU A 265 -9.73 -4.08 37.01
CA LEU A 265 -9.54 -5.34 37.74
C LEU A 265 -8.50 -5.26 38.87
N SER A 266 -7.52 -4.37 38.79
CA SER A 266 -6.35 -4.35 39.69
C SER A 266 -6.31 -3.18 40.67
N GLN A 267 -6.99 -2.06 40.36
CA GLN A 267 -6.84 -0.79 41.09
C GLN A 267 -8.18 -0.14 41.47
N GLN A 268 -9.33 -0.68 41.06
CA GLN A 268 -10.65 -0.15 41.43
C GLN A 268 -11.34 -1.05 42.44
N ASP A 269 -11.92 -0.44 43.48
CA ASP A 269 -12.62 -1.07 44.59
C ASP A 269 -14.13 -0.80 44.59
N ASP A 270 -14.65 -0.19 43.51
CA ASP A 270 -16.02 0.29 43.40
C ASP A 270 -16.96 -0.66 42.62
N HIS A 271 -16.53 -1.91 42.41
CA HIS A 271 -17.36 -2.95 41.79
C HIS A 271 -18.53 -3.34 42.71
N PRO A 272 -19.76 -3.48 42.18
CA PRO A 272 -20.86 -4.06 42.95
C PRO A 272 -20.47 -5.44 43.51
N PRO A 273 -20.85 -5.80 44.75
CA PRO A 273 -20.39 -7.04 45.40
C PRO A 273 -20.65 -8.32 44.59
N HIS A 274 -21.79 -8.38 43.90
CA HIS A 274 -22.14 -9.51 43.04
C HIS A 274 -21.19 -9.67 41.84
N LEU A 275 -20.72 -8.56 41.26
CA LEU A 275 -19.71 -8.58 40.21
C LEU A 275 -18.31 -8.85 40.75
N GLY A 276 -17.96 -8.28 41.90
CA GLY A 276 -16.69 -8.58 42.56
C GLY A 276 -16.51 -10.08 42.78
N LEU A 277 -17.58 -10.77 43.22
CA LEU A 277 -17.57 -12.23 43.39
C LEU A 277 -17.37 -12.95 42.05
N LEU A 278 -18.08 -12.55 40.99
CA LEU A 278 -17.94 -13.16 39.67
C LEU A 278 -16.53 -12.96 39.09
N LEU A 279 -15.99 -11.74 39.16
CA LEU A 279 -14.65 -11.43 38.67
C LEU A 279 -13.59 -12.21 39.43
N SER A 280 -13.73 -12.34 40.76
CA SER A 280 -12.84 -13.16 41.59
C SER A 280 -12.89 -14.63 41.17
N PHE A 281 -14.08 -15.17 40.92
CA PHE A 281 -14.22 -16.53 40.41
C PHE A 281 -13.52 -16.72 39.06
N LEU A 282 -13.71 -15.80 38.10
CA LEU A 282 -13.09 -15.89 36.78
C LEU A 282 -11.56 -15.76 36.85
N GLN A 283 -11.03 -14.91 37.75
CA GLN A 283 -9.59 -14.82 37.98
C GLN A 283 -9.02 -16.12 38.55
N LEU A 284 -9.69 -16.73 39.53
CA LEU A 284 -9.28 -18.03 40.08
C LEU A 284 -9.39 -19.16 39.05
N TYR A 285 -10.42 -19.14 38.21
CA TYR A 285 -10.57 -20.08 37.11
C TYR A 285 -9.42 -20.00 36.09
N GLY A 286 -8.81 -18.81 35.93
CA GLY A 286 -7.63 -18.60 35.09
C GLY A 286 -6.48 -19.57 35.38
N PHE A 287 -6.23 -19.92 36.65
CA PHE A 287 -5.19 -20.91 37.00
C PHE A 287 -5.52 -22.33 36.49
N ALA A 288 -6.79 -22.72 36.54
CA ALA A 288 -7.23 -24.01 36.01
C ALA A 288 -7.14 -24.03 34.47
N GLN A 289 -7.49 -22.91 33.83
CA GLN A 289 -7.33 -22.72 32.38
C GLN A 289 -5.86 -22.80 31.95
N GLU A 290 -4.94 -22.12 32.64
CA GLU A 290 -3.50 -22.19 32.36
C GLU A 290 -2.96 -23.61 32.49
N HIS A 291 -3.33 -24.32 33.56
CA HIS A 291 -2.93 -25.70 33.75
C HIS A 291 -3.50 -26.62 32.65
N LEU A 292 -4.76 -26.43 32.25
CA LEU A 292 -5.36 -27.18 31.15
C LEU A 292 -4.61 -26.92 29.83
N ASN A 293 -4.29 -25.66 29.54
CA ASN A 293 -3.56 -25.26 28.33
C ASN A 293 -2.10 -25.73 28.30
N SER A 294 -1.52 -26.17 29.42
CA SER A 294 -0.20 -26.83 29.43
C SER A 294 -0.20 -28.25 28.86
N LEU A 295 -1.38 -28.87 28.64
CA LEU A 295 -1.46 -30.29 28.24
C LEU A 295 -0.80 -30.57 26.90
N THR A 296 -1.00 -29.69 25.91
CA THR A 296 -0.43 -29.82 24.56
C THR A 296 1.10 -29.79 24.61
N GLY A 297 1.68 -28.84 25.34
CA GLY A 297 3.13 -28.76 25.56
C GLY A 297 3.69 -29.99 26.26
N ARG A 298 3.07 -30.41 27.37
CA ARG A 298 3.51 -31.63 28.10
C ARG A 298 3.40 -32.89 27.27
N HIS A 299 2.36 -33.02 26.45
CA HIS A 299 2.19 -34.14 25.54
C HIS A 299 3.30 -34.18 24.47
N LEU A 300 3.63 -33.02 23.88
CA LEU A 300 4.72 -32.91 22.91
C LEU A 300 6.08 -33.23 23.54
N ASP A 301 6.36 -32.70 24.73
CA ASP A 301 7.57 -32.99 25.48
C ASP A 301 7.70 -34.49 25.77
N HIS A 302 6.62 -35.13 26.23
CA HIS A 302 6.59 -36.56 26.45
C HIS A 302 6.87 -37.35 25.16
N TYR A 303 6.21 -36.97 24.07
CA TYR A 303 6.40 -37.65 22.79
C TYR A 303 7.84 -37.51 22.27
N TYR A 304 8.42 -36.31 22.27
CA TYR A 304 9.76 -36.09 21.73
C TYR A 304 10.88 -36.54 22.66
N ARG A 305 10.79 -36.28 23.97
CA ARG A 305 11.86 -36.59 24.93
C ARG A 305 11.78 -38.01 25.48
N GLU A 306 10.59 -38.55 25.74
CA GLU A 306 10.45 -39.88 26.37
C GLU A 306 10.23 -40.99 25.33
N ILE A 307 9.32 -40.79 24.36
CA ILE A 307 9.02 -41.81 23.34
C ILE A 307 10.11 -41.83 22.25
N LEU A 308 10.37 -40.69 21.62
CA LEU A 308 11.37 -40.58 20.54
C LEU A 308 12.81 -40.42 21.05
N ARG A 309 13.00 -40.07 22.33
CA ARG A 309 14.31 -39.88 22.96
C ARG A 309 15.21 -38.89 22.24
N LEU A 310 14.61 -37.86 21.65
CA LEU A 310 15.35 -36.75 21.07
C LEU A 310 16.10 -36.02 22.19
N ARG A 311 17.33 -35.61 21.87
CA ARG A 311 18.16 -34.80 22.75
C ARG A 311 18.26 -33.39 22.20
N GLU A 312 18.28 -32.42 23.11
CA GLU A 312 18.58 -31.04 22.75
C GLU A 312 20.00 -30.97 22.17
N LYS A 313 20.17 -30.12 21.17
CA LYS A 313 21.48 -29.88 20.59
C LYS A 313 22.31 -29.04 21.55
N ASP A 314 23.61 -29.27 21.56
CA ASP A 314 24.55 -28.42 22.27
C ASP A 314 24.51 -26.98 21.73
N GLY A 315 24.89 -26.02 22.58
CA GLY A 315 25.01 -24.62 22.19
C GLY A 315 26.03 -24.45 21.06
N VAL A 316 25.64 -23.75 20.00
CA VAL A 316 26.55 -23.35 18.93
C VAL A 316 27.15 -21.99 19.33
N PRO A 317 28.49 -21.83 19.34
CA PRO A 317 29.10 -20.55 19.64
C PRO A 317 28.62 -19.46 18.69
N ASP A 318 28.31 -18.29 19.24
CA ASP A 318 27.90 -17.14 18.46
C ASP A 318 29.01 -16.70 17.50
N ARG A 319 28.62 -15.96 16.46
CA ARG A 319 29.54 -15.38 15.48
C ARG A 319 29.23 -13.89 15.35
N ALA A 320 30.29 -13.09 15.23
CA ALA A 320 30.20 -11.66 15.00
C ALA A 320 31.01 -11.26 13.75
N ILE A 321 30.54 -10.23 13.06
CA ILE A 321 31.29 -9.56 11.99
C ILE A 321 32.08 -8.43 12.65
N VAL A 322 33.40 -8.41 12.44
CA VAL A 322 34.30 -7.40 13.00
C VAL A 322 35.01 -6.69 11.85
N CYS A 323 34.92 -5.36 11.83
CA CYS A 323 35.64 -4.52 10.88
C CYS A 323 37.00 -4.13 11.47
N PHE A 324 38.06 -4.21 10.67
CA PHE A 324 39.41 -3.83 11.06
C PHE A 324 39.84 -2.59 10.28
N GLU A 325 40.27 -1.57 10.99
CA GLU A 325 40.89 -0.38 10.40
C GLU A 325 42.40 -0.42 10.61
N LEU A 326 43.14 -0.01 9.57
CA LEU A 326 44.59 0.12 9.66
C LEU A 326 44.94 1.43 10.37
N ALA A 327 46.02 1.41 11.16
CA ALA A 327 46.64 2.65 11.62
C ALA A 327 47.17 3.47 10.43
N GLU A 328 47.19 4.80 10.56
CA GLU A 328 47.47 5.74 9.45
C GLU A 328 48.73 5.40 8.64
N HIS A 329 49.80 4.95 9.30
CA HIS A 329 51.10 4.67 8.67
C HIS A 329 51.26 3.23 8.16
N VAL A 330 50.22 2.41 8.18
CA VAL A 330 50.26 1.01 7.72
C VAL A 330 49.52 0.90 6.39
N ASP A 331 50.19 0.36 5.36
CA ASP A 331 49.58 0.18 4.04
C ASP A 331 48.76 -1.11 3.94
N HIS A 332 49.24 -2.17 4.60
CA HIS A 332 48.57 -3.46 4.69
C HIS A 332 49.01 -4.25 5.92
N TYR A 333 48.15 -5.11 6.44
CA TYR A 333 48.46 -6.03 7.52
C TYR A 333 47.77 -7.39 7.31
N ARG A 334 48.51 -8.49 7.49
CA ARG A 334 47.94 -9.83 7.43
C ARG A 334 47.54 -10.28 8.84
N LEU A 335 46.25 -10.30 9.11
CA LEU A 335 45.66 -10.82 10.34
C LEU A 335 45.55 -12.36 10.24
N PRO A 336 46.22 -13.14 11.10
CA PRO A 336 46.12 -14.59 11.08
C PRO A 336 44.73 -15.10 11.48
N ALA A 337 44.39 -16.32 11.03
CA ALA A 337 43.26 -17.07 11.59
C ALA A 337 43.54 -17.43 13.06
N GLY A 338 42.50 -17.51 13.88
CA GLY A 338 42.60 -17.83 15.30
C GLY A 338 43.02 -16.66 16.19
N THR A 339 43.16 -15.44 15.65
CA THR A 339 43.52 -14.25 16.43
C THR A 339 42.43 -13.98 17.48
N PRO A 340 42.76 -13.93 18.79
CA PRO A 340 41.78 -13.69 19.83
C PRO A 340 41.34 -12.22 19.85
N LEU A 341 40.03 -12.01 19.96
CA LEU A 341 39.38 -10.70 20.06
C LEU A 341 38.57 -10.66 21.35
N LEU A 342 38.84 -9.69 22.23
CA LEU A 342 38.10 -9.52 23.48
C LEU A 342 36.73 -8.91 23.21
N ALA A 343 35.67 -9.58 23.65
CA ALA A 343 34.28 -9.13 23.52
C ALA A 343 33.73 -8.43 24.78
N GLY A 344 34.56 -8.29 25.81
CA GLY A 344 34.16 -7.81 27.14
C GLY A 344 33.96 -8.96 28.13
N VAL A 345 33.25 -8.65 29.23
CA VAL A 345 32.99 -9.56 30.34
C VAL A 345 31.50 -9.88 30.39
N ASN A 346 31.14 -11.15 30.54
CA ASN A 346 29.75 -11.58 30.60
C ASN A 346 29.10 -11.27 31.97
N SER A 347 27.80 -11.56 32.11
CA SER A 347 27.03 -11.34 33.35
C SER A 347 27.55 -12.12 34.57
N GLU A 348 28.43 -13.10 34.37
CA GLU A 348 29.04 -13.93 35.41
C GLU A 348 30.46 -13.45 35.78
N GLY A 349 30.97 -12.38 35.15
CA GLY A 349 32.30 -11.85 35.43
C GLY A 349 33.43 -12.53 34.65
N VAL A 350 33.13 -13.30 33.60
CA VAL A 350 34.11 -14.03 32.78
C VAL A 350 34.37 -13.31 31.45
N GLU A 351 35.64 -13.12 31.09
CA GLU A 351 36.05 -12.56 29.80
C GLU A 351 35.62 -13.46 28.65
N SER A 352 34.91 -12.88 27.68
CA SER A 352 34.46 -13.55 26.48
C SER A 352 35.39 -13.22 25.31
N HIS A 353 35.84 -14.24 24.58
CA HIS A 353 36.73 -14.07 23.44
C HIS A 353 36.13 -14.66 22.16
N TYR A 354 36.18 -13.87 21.08
CA TYR A 354 36.04 -14.39 19.72
C TYR A 354 37.41 -14.77 19.16
N ARG A 355 37.40 -15.57 18.10
CA ARG A 355 38.59 -15.85 17.29
C ARG A 355 38.27 -15.61 15.83
N THR A 356 39.22 -15.03 15.10
CA THR A 356 39.10 -14.91 13.64
C THR A 356 39.00 -16.30 13.00
N LEU A 357 38.03 -16.49 12.11
CA LEU A 357 37.81 -17.80 11.47
C LEU A 357 38.78 -18.07 10.33
N ALA A 358 39.31 -17.03 9.70
CA ALA A 358 40.22 -17.10 8.56
C ALA A 358 41.28 -16.01 8.64
N SER A 359 42.38 -16.19 7.90
CA SER A 359 43.37 -15.13 7.74
C SER A 359 42.86 -14.06 6.78
N LEU A 360 43.00 -12.78 7.14
CA LEU A 360 42.56 -11.64 6.35
C LEU A 360 43.74 -10.73 6.02
N LEU A 361 43.84 -10.27 4.77
CA LEU A 361 44.74 -9.17 4.40
C LEU A 361 43.96 -7.87 4.49
N VAL A 362 44.21 -7.08 5.53
CA VAL A 362 43.60 -5.77 5.71
C VAL A 362 44.40 -4.77 4.88
N THR A 363 43.69 -3.96 4.09
CA THR A 363 44.27 -2.92 3.21
C THR A 363 43.53 -1.59 3.43
N ARG A 364 43.96 -0.52 2.76
CA ARG A 364 43.26 0.77 2.76
C ARG A 364 42.04 0.83 1.81
N ALA A 365 41.64 -0.28 1.19
CA ALA A 365 40.47 -0.32 0.31
C ALA A 365 39.18 -0.06 1.09
N GLN A 366 38.31 0.82 0.57
CA GLN A 366 37.04 1.20 1.16
C GLN A 366 35.93 1.23 0.11
N VAL A 367 34.68 1.06 0.54
CA VAL A 367 33.52 1.22 -0.32
C VAL A 367 33.35 2.71 -0.62
N ALA A 368 33.64 3.12 -1.85
CA ALA A 368 33.59 4.53 -2.26
C ALA A 368 32.16 5.07 -2.47
N SER A 369 31.25 4.24 -2.98
CA SER A 369 29.83 4.59 -3.14
C SER A 369 28.96 3.34 -3.25
N LEU A 370 27.69 3.46 -2.86
CA LEU A 370 26.65 2.47 -3.05
C LEU A 370 25.53 3.08 -3.88
N ARG A 371 25.18 2.42 -4.99
CA ARG A 371 24.16 2.87 -5.94
C ARG A 371 23.19 1.74 -6.22
N THR A 372 21.92 2.06 -6.35
CA THR A 372 20.87 1.06 -6.64
C THR A 372 20.03 1.53 -7.82
N ILE A 373 19.71 0.59 -8.71
CA ILE A 373 18.72 0.76 -9.78
C ILE A 373 17.69 -0.34 -9.60
N TYR A 374 16.41 0.02 -9.62
CA TYR A 374 15.29 -0.90 -9.54
C TYR A 374 14.45 -0.82 -10.80
N VAL A 375 14.09 -1.97 -11.35
CA VAL A 375 13.25 -2.08 -12.56
C VAL A 375 11.90 -2.67 -12.14
N GLY A 376 10.89 -1.80 -12.06
CA GLY A 376 9.54 -2.14 -11.63
C GLY A 376 8.72 -2.81 -12.74
N LYS A 377 7.93 -3.80 -12.38
CA LYS A 377 6.97 -4.51 -13.27
C LYS A 377 5.64 -4.66 -12.56
N ASN A 378 4.92 -3.55 -12.40
CA ASN A 378 3.65 -3.46 -11.69
C ASN A 378 2.47 -3.74 -12.64
N PRO A 379 1.68 -4.80 -12.40
CA PRO A 379 0.53 -5.13 -13.24
C PRO A 379 -0.61 -4.10 -13.17
N GLN A 380 -0.64 -3.21 -12.17
CA GLN A 380 -1.65 -2.17 -12.03
C GLN A 380 -1.47 -0.99 -13.00
N VAL A 381 -0.29 -0.88 -13.63
CA VAL A 381 0.06 0.15 -14.62
C VAL A 381 -0.15 -0.38 -16.05
N GLY A 382 -0.83 -1.52 -16.20
CA GLY A 382 -0.96 -2.24 -17.46
C GLY A 382 -1.73 -1.48 -18.54
N ILE A 383 -1.19 -1.51 -19.76
CA ILE A 383 -1.76 -0.91 -20.99
C ILE A 383 -2.50 -1.96 -21.86
N GLY A 384 -2.99 -3.03 -21.23
CA GLY A 384 -3.62 -4.15 -21.94
C GLY A 384 -2.66 -5.05 -22.71
N SER A 385 -1.37 -5.12 -22.35
CA SER A 385 -0.46 -6.14 -22.90
C SER A 385 -0.55 -7.43 -22.08
N SER A 386 -0.50 -8.58 -22.76
CA SER A 386 -0.34 -9.90 -22.14
C SER A 386 1.08 -10.12 -21.57
N TYR A 387 2.03 -9.26 -21.92
CA TYR A 387 3.40 -9.31 -21.43
C TYR A 387 3.58 -8.51 -20.14
N ARG A 388 4.49 -8.99 -19.28
CA ARG A 388 4.86 -8.27 -18.06
C ARG A 388 5.89 -7.17 -18.36
N LEU A 389 5.38 -6.03 -18.83
CA LEU A 389 6.14 -4.84 -19.17
C LEU A 389 6.76 -4.18 -17.93
N ILE A 390 7.82 -3.41 -18.15
CA ILE A 390 8.43 -2.53 -17.15
C ILE A 390 7.49 -1.33 -16.98
N SER A 391 7.07 -1.07 -15.74
CA SER A 391 6.18 0.05 -15.39
C SER A 391 6.94 1.28 -14.91
N SER A 392 8.19 1.10 -14.46
CA SER A 392 9.03 2.16 -13.93
C SER A 392 10.48 1.70 -13.79
N VAL A 393 11.42 2.64 -13.81
CA VAL A 393 12.80 2.40 -13.36
C VAL A 393 13.15 3.48 -12.35
N TYR A 394 13.58 3.07 -11.17
CA TYR A 394 13.99 3.97 -10.10
C TYR A 394 15.49 3.87 -9.86
N ALA A 395 16.11 4.97 -9.42
CA ALA A 395 17.50 5.04 -9.07
C ALA A 395 17.69 5.68 -7.69
N ALA A 396 18.70 5.18 -6.97
CA ALA A 396 19.22 5.77 -5.74
C ALA A 396 20.74 5.93 -5.90
N PRO A 397 21.21 7.12 -6.33
CA PRO A 397 22.65 7.44 -6.45
C PRO A 397 23.44 7.35 -5.13
N VAL A 398 22.75 7.46 -3.99
CA VAL A 398 23.29 7.17 -2.66
C VAL A 398 22.35 6.18 -1.98
N ALA A 399 22.54 4.90 -2.25
CA ALA A 399 21.58 3.86 -1.87
C ALA A 399 21.39 3.76 -0.35
N ASN A 400 22.44 4.00 0.43
CA ASN A 400 22.44 3.95 1.88
C ASN A 400 21.95 5.28 2.51
N SER A 401 20.86 5.84 1.99
CA SER A 401 20.24 7.07 2.50
C SER A 401 18.72 6.91 2.59
N SER A 402 18.07 7.83 3.31
CA SER A 402 16.62 7.79 3.51
C SER A 402 15.80 8.07 2.25
N ASP A 403 16.39 8.81 1.32
CA ASP A 403 15.77 9.39 0.12
C ASP A 403 16.40 8.92 -1.21
N GLY A 404 17.48 8.13 -1.14
CA GLY A 404 18.31 7.74 -2.28
C GLY A 404 19.30 8.80 -2.77
N LEU A 405 19.34 9.99 -2.14
CA LEU A 405 20.15 11.16 -2.51
C LEU A 405 21.14 11.62 -1.43
N GLY A 406 21.28 10.89 -0.33
CA GLY A 406 22.18 11.21 0.79
C GLY A 406 21.51 11.76 2.05
N GLY A 407 20.17 11.79 2.10
CA GLY A 407 19.41 12.14 3.30
C GLY A 407 19.66 11.18 4.49
N GLN A 408 19.61 11.74 5.70
CA GLN A 408 19.82 10.98 6.93
C GLN A 408 18.57 10.17 7.30
N PHE A 409 18.76 8.93 7.74
CA PHE A 409 17.68 8.15 8.34
C PHE A 409 17.13 8.82 9.61
N SER A 410 15.83 8.70 9.83
CA SER A 410 15.14 9.21 11.01
C SER A 410 14.62 8.05 11.86
N GLY A 411 14.81 8.11 13.18
CA GLY A 411 14.45 7.02 14.10
C GLY A 411 15.55 5.98 14.26
N GLU A 412 15.18 4.82 14.84
CA GLU A 412 16.11 3.71 15.10
C GLU A 412 16.30 2.77 13.91
N ASP A 413 15.43 2.85 12.89
CA ASP A 413 15.50 2.02 11.69
C ASP A 413 16.43 2.65 10.64
N LEU A 414 17.63 2.08 10.51
CA LEU A 414 18.67 2.49 9.55
C LEU A 414 18.65 1.60 8.29
N THR A 415 17.57 0.87 8.02
CA THR A 415 17.47 -0.03 6.87
C THR A 415 16.96 0.66 5.61
N TRP A 416 17.38 0.16 4.46
CA TRP A 416 16.92 0.60 3.14
C TRP A 416 16.80 -0.61 2.19
N PRO A 417 16.01 -0.51 1.11
CA PRO A 417 15.89 -1.58 0.13
C PRO A 417 17.19 -1.70 -0.68
N ILE A 418 18.08 -2.61 -0.30
CA ILE A 418 19.42 -2.76 -0.93
C ILE A 418 19.32 -3.00 -2.44
N VAL A 419 18.32 -3.78 -2.87
CA VAL A 419 18.03 -4.07 -4.29
C VAL A 419 16.95 -3.15 -4.89
N GLY A 420 16.57 -2.11 -4.15
CA GLY A 420 15.53 -1.15 -4.50
C GLY A 420 14.12 -1.74 -4.39
N GLU A 421 13.13 -0.90 -4.67
CA GLU A 421 11.72 -1.26 -4.54
C GLU A 421 10.84 -0.32 -5.38
N ASP A 422 9.59 -0.74 -5.61
CA ASP A 422 8.61 0.08 -6.30
C ASP A 422 8.20 1.29 -5.43
N GLN A 423 8.03 2.44 -6.06
CA GLN A 423 7.70 3.71 -5.41
C GLN A 423 6.27 4.17 -5.72
N LEU A 424 5.54 3.50 -6.62
CA LEU A 424 4.21 3.93 -7.09
C LEU A 424 3.20 4.11 -5.95
N ASP A 425 3.15 3.18 -5.00
CA ASP A 425 2.19 3.22 -3.88
C ASP A 425 2.67 4.07 -2.69
N LYS A 426 3.82 4.75 -2.81
CA LYS A 426 4.48 5.44 -1.70
C LYS A 426 4.23 6.95 -1.73
N SER A 427 3.88 7.48 -0.57
CA SER A 427 3.72 8.93 -0.38
C SER A 427 5.08 9.63 -0.24
N GLY A 428 5.15 10.94 -0.51
CA GLY A 428 6.42 11.66 -0.69
C GLY A 428 7.52 11.39 0.35
N LYS A 429 7.19 11.29 1.65
CA LYS A 429 8.19 11.00 2.71
C LYS A 429 8.62 9.53 2.78
N ASP A 430 7.82 8.63 2.24
CA ASP A 430 8.10 7.20 2.19
C ASP A 430 8.86 6.82 0.91
N ARG A 431 8.94 7.73 -0.08
CA ARG A 431 9.72 7.53 -1.29
C ARG A 431 11.21 7.61 -0.98
N ARG A 432 11.95 6.58 -1.38
CA ARG A 432 13.39 6.43 -1.10
C ARG A 432 14.25 6.34 -2.37
N MET A 433 13.62 6.46 -3.52
CA MET A 433 14.25 6.40 -4.82
C MET A 433 13.56 7.37 -5.78
N GLU A 434 14.32 7.94 -6.68
CA GLU A 434 13.82 8.82 -7.74
C GLU A 434 13.63 8.05 -9.04
N HIS A 435 12.88 8.61 -9.99
CA HIS A 435 12.83 8.04 -11.33
C HIS A 435 14.23 8.08 -11.95
N ALA A 436 14.66 6.96 -12.53
CA ALA A 436 15.95 6.89 -13.19
C ALA A 436 15.92 7.73 -14.48
N ARG A 437 16.91 8.60 -14.65
CA ARG A 437 17.13 9.34 -15.89
C ARG A 437 17.69 8.38 -16.95
N LEU A 438 16.81 7.88 -17.81
CA LEU A 438 17.16 6.98 -18.93
C LEU A 438 17.12 7.74 -20.25
N GLY A 439 18.00 7.36 -21.18
CA GLY A 439 18.11 8.01 -22.47
C GLY A 439 19.40 7.66 -23.18
N PHE A 440 19.67 8.34 -24.28
CA PHE A 440 20.88 8.23 -25.07
C PHE A 440 21.29 9.60 -25.62
N ALA A 441 22.52 9.69 -26.13
CA ALA A 441 23.04 10.90 -26.74
C ALA A 441 23.78 10.58 -28.03
N LEU A 442 23.64 11.45 -29.03
CA LEU A 442 24.30 11.37 -30.32
C LEU A 442 25.16 12.60 -30.52
N ALA A 443 26.45 12.39 -30.80
CA ALA A 443 27.40 13.46 -31.09
C ALA A 443 27.80 13.42 -32.56
N SER A 444 27.70 14.54 -33.27
CA SER A 444 28.08 14.60 -34.68
C SER A 444 28.48 16.00 -35.13
N PRO A 445 29.53 16.16 -35.95
CA PRO A 445 29.89 17.46 -36.53
C PRO A 445 28.78 18.05 -37.42
N VAL A 446 27.91 17.22 -38.00
CA VAL A 446 26.79 17.67 -38.86
C VAL A 446 25.75 18.47 -38.07
N LEU A 447 25.73 18.33 -36.75
CA LEU A 447 24.85 19.07 -35.85
C LEU A 447 25.35 20.49 -35.55
N LEU A 448 26.46 20.95 -36.12
CA LEU A 448 26.93 22.33 -35.92
C LEU A 448 26.07 23.30 -36.74
N LEU A 449 25.07 23.91 -36.08
CA LEU A 449 24.01 24.66 -36.75
C LEU A 449 23.84 26.04 -36.09
N GLN A 450 24.41 27.06 -36.71
CA GLN A 450 24.46 28.41 -36.12
C GLN A 450 23.13 29.17 -36.24
N GLU A 451 22.47 29.13 -37.40
CA GLU A 451 21.28 29.95 -37.67
C GLU A 451 20.35 29.34 -38.75
N GLY A 452 19.27 30.05 -39.09
CA GLY A 452 18.25 29.63 -40.07
C GLY A 452 17.11 28.78 -39.47
N GLU A 453 16.23 28.24 -40.29
CA GLU A 453 15.28 27.19 -39.86
C GLU A 453 15.98 25.84 -40.04
N ARG A 454 16.12 25.05 -38.96
CA ARG A 454 16.90 23.79 -39.00
C ARG A 454 16.00 22.60 -38.76
N GLU A 455 15.98 21.69 -39.72
CA GLU A 455 15.28 20.42 -39.65
C GLU A 455 16.34 19.31 -39.51
N ILE A 456 16.33 18.60 -38.39
CA ILE A 456 17.24 17.48 -38.10
C ILE A 456 16.40 16.21 -38.16
N GLN A 457 16.80 15.28 -39.02
CA GLN A 457 16.20 13.96 -39.15
C GLN A 457 17.23 12.92 -38.68
N ILE A 458 16.80 12.05 -37.78
CA ILE A 458 17.61 10.96 -37.23
C ILE A 458 16.88 9.65 -37.51
N ASP A 459 17.43 8.85 -38.40
CA ASP A 459 16.87 7.57 -38.81
C ASP A 459 17.59 6.45 -38.05
N PHE A 460 16.86 5.69 -37.23
CA PHE A 460 17.36 4.56 -36.47
C PHE A 460 17.05 3.25 -37.19
N HIS A 461 18.07 2.60 -37.73
CA HIS A 461 17.97 1.27 -38.32
C HIS A 461 18.29 0.21 -37.27
N PHE A 462 17.37 -0.73 -37.10
CA PHE A 462 17.48 -1.81 -36.13
C PHE A 462 17.54 -3.17 -36.82
N SER A 463 18.09 -4.15 -36.09
CA SER A 463 18.11 -5.53 -36.55
C SER A 463 16.70 -6.05 -36.82
N VAL A 464 16.53 -6.83 -37.90
CA VAL A 464 15.24 -7.41 -38.31
C VAL A 464 14.58 -8.19 -37.16
N GLY A 465 15.38 -8.87 -36.33
CA GLY A 465 14.89 -9.65 -35.18
C GLY A 465 14.24 -8.75 -34.12
N SER A 466 14.93 -7.68 -33.73
CA SER A 466 14.48 -6.79 -32.66
C SER A 466 13.28 -5.93 -33.05
N ILE A 467 13.24 -5.42 -34.28
CA ILE A 467 12.10 -4.64 -34.78
C ILE A 467 10.84 -5.51 -34.95
N SER A 468 11.01 -6.78 -35.33
CA SER A 468 9.91 -7.76 -35.39
C SER A 468 9.35 -8.09 -34.01
N TYR A 469 10.20 -8.10 -32.99
CA TYR A 469 9.76 -8.26 -31.61
C TYR A 469 8.96 -7.06 -31.12
N LEU A 470 9.41 -5.83 -31.38
CA LEU A 470 8.63 -4.61 -31.09
C LEU A 470 7.28 -4.65 -31.79
N LYS A 471 7.25 -5.01 -33.08
CA LYS A 471 6.00 -5.19 -33.83
C LYS A 471 5.04 -6.16 -33.13
N THR A 472 5.55 -7.29 -32.66
CA THR A 472 4.75 -8.32 -31.96
C THR A 472 4.15 -7.79 -30.64
N LEU A 473 4.90 -6.97 -29.89
CA LEU A 473 4.38 -6.32 -28.67
C LEU A 473 3.25 -5.33 -28.98
N LEU A 474 3.39 -4.56 -30.06
CA LEU A 474 2.35 -3.61 -30.48
C LEU A 474 1.09 -4.35 -30.98
N GLU A 475 1.26 -5.44 -31.72
CA GLU A 475 0.16 -6.30 -32.17
C GLU A 475 -0.58 -6.97 -31.00
N ASP A 476 0.12 -7.36 -29.94
CA ASP A 476 -0.49 -7.91 -28.72
C ASP A 476 -1.40 -6.88 -28.03
N ILE A 477 -0.92 -5.63 -27.89
CA ILE A 477 -1.72 -4.53 -27.32
C ILE A 477 -2.96 -4.26 -28.17
N LEU A 478 -2.82 -4.28 -29.50
CA LEU A 478 -3.93 -4.08 -30.42
C LEU A 478 -5.02 -5.16 -30.25
N LYS A 479 -4.62 -6.45 -30.20
CA LYS A 479 -5.54 -7.58 -30.04
C LYS A 479 -6.35 -7.52 -28.75
N ASN A 480 -5.71 -7.19 -27.65
CA ASN A 480 -6.38 -7.14 -26.34
C ASN A 480 -7.36 -5.95 -26.24
N GLN A 481 -7.26 -4.96 -27.11
CA GLN A 481 -8.20 -3.82 -27.18
C GLN A 481 -9.41 -4.09 -28.07
N GLU A 482 -9.28 -4.96 -29.09
CA GLU A 482 -10.38 -5.34 -29.99
C GLU A 482 -11.42 -6.28 -29.33
N GLU A 483 -11.05 -7.03 -28.28
CA GLU A 483 -12.00 -7.86 -27.51
C GLU A 483 -13.02 -7.03 -26.69
N GLU A 484 -12.74 -5.75 -26.42
CA GLU A 484 -13.56 -4.84 -25.60
C GLU A 484 -14.42 -3.87 -26.45
N SER A 485 -14.12 -3.73 -27.75
CA SER A 485 -14.99 -3.06 -28.74
C SER A 485 -14.64 -3.48 -30.17
N PRO A 486 -15.56 -4.11 -30.93
CA PRO A 486 -15.28 -4.52 -32.30
C PRO A 486 -15.15 -3.28 -33.21
N ALA A 487 -13.97 -3.08 -33.79
CA ALA A 487 -13.74 -2.05 -34.80
C ALA A 487 -14.41 -2.42 -36.15
N PRO A 488 -14.82 -1.44 -36.97
CA PRO A 488 -15.48 -1.67 -38.25
C PRO A 488 -14.60 -2.48 -39.22
N GLU A 489 -15.21 -3.40 -39.97
CA GLU A 489 -14.60 -4.48 -40.79
C GLU A 489 -13.67 -4.07 -41.95
N GLN A 490 -13.13 -2.85 -42.02
CA GLN A 490 -12.23 -2.40 -43.10
C GLN A 490 -11.19 -1.36 -42.63
N ALA A 491 -10.48 -1.60 -41.54
CA ALA A 491 -9.32 -0.79 -41.16
C ALA A 491 -8.00 -1.41 -41.69
N ASP A 492 -7.11 -0.56 -42.21
CA ASP A 492 -5.75 -0.94 -42.61
C ASP A 492 -4.94 -1.37 -41.36
N SER A 493 -4.49 -2.63 -41.32
CA SER A 493 -3.75 -3.19 -40.19
C SER A 493 -2.46 -2.43 -39.88
N VAL A 494 -1.82 -1.82 -40.89
CA VAL A 494 -0.62 -0.99 -40.70
C VAL A 494 -0.99 0.33 -40.03
N GLY A 495 -2.10 0.95 -40.46
CA GLY A 495 -2.62 2.19 -39.87
C GLY A 495 -3.01 2.03 -38.39
N GLN A 496 -3.63 0.91 -38.02
CA GLN A 496 -3.97 0.62 -36.62
C GLN A 496 -2.73 0.43 -35.75
N LEU A 497 -1.71 -0.29 -36.26
CA LEU A 497 -0.46 -0.51 -35.54
C LEU A 497 0.30 0.80 -35.32
N ASN A 498 0.34 1.67 -36.35
CA ASN A 498 0.96 2.99 -36.25
C ASN A 498 0.20 3.90 -35.28
N ALA A 499 -1.13 3.81 -35.19
CA ALA A 499 -1.89 4.54 -34.17
C ALA A 499 -1.57 4.07 -32.74
N VAL A 500 -1.35 2.77 -32.54
CA VAL A 500 -0.86 2.24 -31.26
C VAL A 500 0.54 2.78 -30.95
N PHE A 501 1.45 2.79 -31.93
CA PHE A 501 2.77 3.38 -31.79
C PHE A 501 2.68 4.87 -31.40
N ASP A 502 1.96 5.67 -32.17
CA ASP A 502 1.82 7.11 -31.91
C ASP A 502 1.27 7.38 -30.51
N ARG A 503 0.28 6.61 -30.04
CA ARG A 503 -0.27 6.72 -28.67
C ARG A 503 0.74 6.35 -27.59
N LEU A 504 1.56 5.31 -27.81
CA LEU A 504 2.53 4.86 -26.81
C LEU A 504 3.74 5.80 -26.72
N PHE A 505 4.14 6.37 -27.85
CA PHE A 505 5.33 7.21 -27.96
C PHE A 505 5.03 8.72 -27.93
N SER A 506 3.75 9.12 -27.92
CA SER A 506 3.36 10.53 -27.76
C SER A 506 3.86 11.05 -26.42
N ASN A 507 4.68 12.11 -26.44
CA ASN A 507 5.33 12.71 -25.27
C ASN A 507 6.28 11.77 -24.50
N ALA A 508 6.66 10.64 -25.10
CA ALA A 508 7.52 9.66 -24.43
C ALA A 508 8.99 10.06 -24.36
N ILE A 509 9.40 11.10 -25.10
CA ILE A 509 10.78 11.52 -25.22
C ILE A 509 10.92 13.03 -25.08
N ASP A 510 11.92 13.43 -24.32
CA ASP A 510 12.39 14.81 -24.24
C ASP A 510 13.73 14.92 -24.97
N VAL A 511 13.86 15.90 -25.85
CA VAL A 511 15.07 16.08 -26.66
C VAL A 511 15.72 17.42 -26.37
N TYR A 512 17.01 17.37 -26.07
CA TYR A 512 17.86 18.51 -25.81
C TYR A 512 19.04 18.54 -26.77
N ILE A 513 19.48 19.73 -27.16
CA ILE A 513 20.64 19.91 -28.05
C ILE A 513 21.64 20.87 -27.40
N SER A 514 22.94 20.64 -27.56
CA SER A 514 23.98 21.53 -27.02
C SER A 514 23.90 22.94 -27.64
N GLY A 515 23.88 23.97 -26.80
CA GLY A 515 23.89 25.37 -27.23
C GLY A 515 24.89 26.22 -26.45
N GLU A 516 25.04 27.47 -26.88
CA GLU A 516 26.05 28.42 -26.34
C GLU A 516 25.85 28.80 -24.88
N GLU A 517 24.59 28.85 -24.42
CA GLU A 517 24.23 29.24 -23.05
C GLU A 517 23.74 28.07 -22.19
N GLY A 518 23.61 26.87 -22.76
CA GLY A 518 23.09 25.69 -22.09
C GLY A 518 22.40 24.70 -23.03
N TRP A 519 21.63 23.75 -22.46
CA TRP A 519 20.82 22.81 -23.23
C TRP A 519 19.64 23.54 -23.88
N ILE A 520 19.51 23.40 -25.20
CA ILE A 520 18.36 23.88 -25.99
C ILE A 520 17.29 22.78 -25.94
N SER A 521 16.13 23.06 -25.34
CA SER A 521 14.97 22.17 -25.38
C SER A 521 14.31 22.21 -26.76
N VAL A 522 14.02 21.05 -27.35
CA VAL A 522 13.34 20.97 -28.64
C VAL A 522 11.84 20.80 -28.44
N GLU A 523 11.06 21.83 -28.73
CA GLU A 523 9.59 21.79 -28.56
C GLU A 523 8.87 21.09 -29.72
N HIS A 524 9.41 21.18 -30.94
CA HIS A 524 8.83 20.57 -32.14
C HIS A 524 9.59 19.31 -32.51
N LEU A 525 9.19 18.19 -31.89
CA LEU A 525 9.72 16.86 -32.18
C LEU A 525 8.60 15.91 -32.63
N ARG A 526 8.96 14.96 -33.48
CA ARG A 526 8.06 13.87 -33.90
C ARG A 526 8.84 12.58 -34.04
N LEU A 527 8.39 11.54 -33.36
CA LEU A 527 8.88 10.17 -33.55
C LEU A 527 7.91 9.44 -34.48
N GLU A 528 8.40 8.97 -35.62
CA GLU A 528 7.60 8.35 -36.67
C GLU A 528 7.89 6.84 -36.70
N PRO A 529 6.84 5.98 -36.74
CA PRO A 529 7.02 4.54 -36.90
C PRO A 529 7.60 4.21 -38.30
N PRO A 530 8.16 3.01 -38.49
CA PRO A 530 8.59 2.55 -39.80
C PRO A 530 7.42 2.51 -40.79
N GLU A 531 7.63 2.96 -42.04
CA GLU A 531 6.64 2.80 -43.10
C GLU A 531 6.37 1.31 -43.36
N ASN A 532 7.44 0.51 -43.45
CA ASN A 532 7.39 -0.95 -43.51
C ASN A 532 8.17 -1.57 -42.35
N TRP A 533 7.42 -2.12 -41.39
CA TRP A 533 7.97 -2.86 -40.25
C TRP A 533 8.90 -4.00 -40.71
N GLY A 534 10.18 -3.94 -40.31
CA GLY A 534 11.20 -4.93 -40.65
C GLY A 534 12.26 -4.45 -41.66
N VAL A 535 12.02 -3.34 -42.34
CA VAL A 535 12.93 -2.78 -43.36
C VAL A 535 13.25 -1.32 -43.07
N ASP A 536 12.23 -0.52 -42.78
CA ASP A 536 12.38 0.92 -42.64
C ASP A 536 12.79 1.34 -41.22
N PRO A 537 13.47 2.50 -41.07
CA PRO A 537 13.91 2.98 -39.78
C PRO A 537 12.76 3.57 -38.95
N ILE A 538 12.96 3.64 -37.63
CA ILE A 538 12.19 4.56 -36.78
C ILE A 538 12.82 5.94 -36.95
N THR A 539 12.01 6.96 -37.25
CA THR A 539 12.54 8.30 -37.60
C THR A 539 12.22 9.31 -36.52
N LEU A 540 13.22 10.01 -35.99
CA LEU A 540 13.05 11.16 -35.11
C LEU A 540 13.30 12.45 -35.90
N ARG A 541 12.25 13.28 -36.05
CA ARG A 541 12.34 14.61 -36.67
C ARG A 541 12.31 15.69 -35.61
N LEU A 542 13.25 16.62 -35.70
CA LEU A 542 13.39 17.77 -34.82
C LEU A 542 13.39 19.04 -35.67
N THR A 543 12.59 20.04 -35.26
CA THR A 543 12.53 21.34 -35.94
C THR A 543 12.94 22.44 -34.98
N LEU A 544 13.99 23.17 -35.34
CA LEU A 544 14.46 24.35 -34.63
C LEU A 544 14.05 25.61 -35.42
N PRO A 545 13.21 26.49 -34.85
CA PRO A 545 12.82 27.73 -35.49
C PRO A 545 14.00 28.70 -35.61
N VAL A 546 13.84 29.74 -36.44
CA VAL A 546 14.87 30.77 -36.64
C VAL A 546 15.28 31.46 -35.33
N SER A 547 14.36 31.58 -34.37
CA SER A 547 14.60 32.16 -33.04
C SER A 547 15.35 31.24 -32.08
N ALA A 548 15.53 29.95 -32.40
CA ALA A 548 16.27 29.03 -31.53
C ALA A 548 17.75 29.41 -31.49
N PRO A 549 18.43 29.28 -30.33
CA PRO A 549 19.87 29.54 -30.19
C PRO A 549 20.73 28.69 -31.15
N ALA A 550 21.99 29.10 -31.31
CA ALA A 550 22.96 28.35 -32.10
C ALA A 550 23.26 27.00 -31.44
N VAL A 551 23.29 25.94 -32.26
CA VAL A 551 23.76 24.62 -31.84
C VAL A 551 25.28 24.59 -31.97
N THR A 552 25.96 24.40 -30.84
CA THR A 552 27.42 24.48 -30.73
C THR A 552 28.03 23.21 -30.18
N ALA A 553 29.37 23.13 -30.27
CA ALA A 553 30.15 22.04 -29.71
C ALA A 553 29.84 21.82 -28.23
N TYR A 554 29.92 20.56 -27.79
CA TYR A 554 29.67 20.21 -26.40
C TYR A 554 30.72 20.84 -25.47
N ASP A 555 30.26 21.60 -24.46
CA ASP A 555 31.10 22.13 -23.38
C ASP A 555 30.73 21.43 -22.05
N PRO A 556 31.59 20.55 -21.52
CA PRO A 556 31.35 19.85 -20.25
C PRO A 556 31.18 20.79 -19.05
N ALA A 557 31.85 21.95 -19.04
CA ALA A 557 31.78 22.90 -17.94
C ALA A 557 30.43 23.62 -17.89
N LEU A 558 29.82 23.84 -19.06
CA LEU A 558 28.52 24.49 -19.19
C LEU A 558 27.34 23.50 -19.03
N LEU A 559 27.44 22.31 -19.65
CA LEU A 559 26.31 21.38 -19.80
C LEU A 559 26.26 20.28 -18.73
N GLY A 560 27.34 20.07 -17.98
CA GLY A 560 27.41 19.27 -16.75
C GLY A 560 27.30 17.74 -16.89
N ASP A 561 26.83 17.23 -18.03
CA ASP A 561 26.79 15.80 -18.32
C ASP A 561 28.20 15.23 -18.63
N PRO A 562 28.51 13.96 -18.35
CA PRO A 562 29.86 13.41 -18.51
C PRO A 562 30.14 12.92 -19.95
N PHE A 563 29.79 13.71 -20.98
CA PHE A 563 30.08 13.34 -22.37
C PHE A 563 31.51 13.72 -22.77
N ASP A 564 32.24 12.78 -23.37
CA ASP A 564 33.60 12.99 -23.89
C ASP A 564 33.57 13.17 -25.42
N THR A 565 33.21 14.38 -25.87
CA THR A 565 33.12 14.70 -27.30
C THR A 565 33.34 16.19 -27.56
N PRO A 566 34.03 16.56 -28.65
CA PRO A 566 34.16 17.95 -29.09
C PRO A 566 33.03 18.39 -30.02
N TRP A 567 32.08 17.51 -30.35
CA TRP A 567 31.01 17.78 -31.32
C TRP A 567 29.72 18.19 -30.63
N PRO A 568 28.79 18.88 -31.32
CA PRO A 568 27.46 19.11 -30.79
C PRO A 568 26.75 17.79 -30.48
N VAL A 569 25.92 17.81 -29.44
CA VAL A 569 25.24 16.63 -28.89
C VAL A 569 23.73 16.83 -28.91
N VAL A 570 23.02 15.86 -29.48
CA VAL A 570 21.57 15.65 -29.28
C VAL A 570 21.40 14.63 -28.15
N LYS A 571 20.76 15.03 -27.06
CA LYS A 571 20.45 14.21 -25.90
C LYS A 571 18.95 13.89 -25.90
N VAL A 572 18.61 12.61 -25.93
CA VAL A 572 17.23 12.11 -25.86
C VAL A 572 17.03 11.46 -24.50
N LEU A 573 16.06 11.93 -23.73
CA LEU A 573 15.63 11.34 -22.46
C LEU A 573 14.27 10.69 -22.63
N LEU A 574 14.04 9.57 -21.95
CA LEU A 574 12.74 8.91 -21.91
C LEU A 574 11.90 9.50 -20.77
N SER A 575 10.68 9.95 -21.07
CA SER A 575 9.73 10.42 -20.05
C SER A 575 9.42 9.29 -19.07
N SER A 576 9.51 9.60 -17.79
CA SER A 576 9.23 8.70 -16.69
C SER A 576 7.96 9.07 -15.91
N GLU A 577 7.27 10.13 -16.33
CA GLU A 577 6.08 10.68 -15.65
C GLU A 577 4.76 10.12 -16.21
N ASP A 578 4.78 9.56 -17.42
CA ASP A 578 3.59 9.02 -18.06
C ASP A 578 3.23 7.61 -17.57
N CYS A 579 1.94 7.28 -17.63
CA CYS A 579 1.40 5.96 -17.28
C CYS A 579 1.98 4.81 -18.12
N ILE A 580 2.67 5.12 -19.23
CA ILE A 580 3.22 4.16 -20.18
C ILE A 580 4.74 4.29 -20.20
N PHE A 581 5.43 3.38 -19.51
CA PHE A 581 6.89 3.43 -19.45
C PHE A 581 7.52 2.84 -20.71
N VAL A 582 7.90 3.72 -21.63
CA VAL A 582 8.27 3.39 -23.02
C VAL A 582 9.55 2.57 -23.15
N TYR A 583 10.43 2.63 -22.15
CA TYR A 583 11.64 1.80 -22.09
C TYR A 583 11.36 0.30 -22.29
N SER A 584 10.19 -0.20 -21.88
CA SER A 584 9.75 -1.58 -22.12
C SER A 584 9.81 -2.00 -23.59
N PHE A 585 9.52 -1.07 -24.49
CA PHE A 585 9.47 -1.29 -25.93
C PHE A 585 10.82 -1.07 -26.60
N LEU A 586 11.71 -0.30 -25.98
CA LEU A 586 13.00 0.08 -26.53
C LEU A 586 14.15 -0.83 -26.07
N LYS A 587 14.06 -1.43 -24.87
CA LYS A 587 15.17 -2.15 -24.22
C LYS A 587 15.73 -3.35 -25.01
N ASP A 588 14.91 -3.96 -25.88
CA ASP A 588 15.27 -5.16 -26.64
C ASP A 588 15.59 -4.79 -28.12
N LEU A 589 15.57 -3.50 -28.48
CA LEU A 589 15.96 -3.02 -29.80
C LEU A 589 17.48 -3.04 -29.96
N GLU A 590 17.95 -3.66 -31.04
CA GLU A 590 19.38 -3.74 -31.38
C GLU A 590 19.66 -2.81 -32.55
N LEU A 591 20.44 -1.76 -32.31
CA LEU A 591 20.73 -0.70 -33.27
C LEU A 591 21.86 -1.11 -34.23
N ASP A 592 21.59 -1.09 -35.53
CA ASP A 592 22.54 -1.43 -36.59
C ASP A 592 23.20 -0.18 -37.17
N GLU A 593 22.41 0.86 -37.47
CA GLU A 593 22.88 2.09 -38.09
C GLU A 593 22.05 3.30 -37.64
N VAL A 594 22.69 4.48 -37.56
CA VAL A 594 22.02 5.77 -37.37
C VAL A 594 22.39 6.69 -38.51
N VAL A 595 21.41 7.13 -39.28
CA VAL A 595 21.61 8.12 -40.35
C VAL A 595 21.12 9.47 -39.87
N LEU A 596 22.04 10.44 -39.81
CA LEU A 596 21.73 11.80 -39.38
C LEU A 596 21.74 12.74 -40.58
N SER A 597 20.58 13.32 -40.89
CA SER A 597 20.39 14.24 -42.00
C SER A 597 19.94 15.61 -41.49
N VAL A 598 20.54 16.68 -41.99
CA VAL A 598 20.17 18.05 -41.59
C VAL A 598 19.86 18.89 -42.82
N LYS A 599 18.76 19.64 -42.74
CA LYS A 599 18.37 20.65 -43.72
C LYS A 599 18.29 22.00 -43.03
N VAL A 600 18.99 22.99 -43.57
CA VAL A 600 18.93 24.38 -43.09
C VAL A 600 18.35 25.26 -44.19
N LYS A 601 17.35 26.07 -43.85
CA LYS A 601 16.73 27.05 -44.75
C LYS A 601 16.87 28.46 -44.17
N GLY A 602 16.90 29.47 -45.04
CA GLY A 602 16.90 30.87 -44.59
C GLY A 602 18.16 31.29 -43.83
N LEU A 603 19.33 30.77 -44.22
CA LEU A 603 20.64 31.30 -43.81
C LEU A 603 20.69 32.80 -44.16
N ARG A 604 21.15 33.64 -43.22
CA ARG A 604 21.32 35.07 -43.47
C ARG A 604 22.72 35.41 -43.94
#